data_AF-A0AAW1PST8-F1
#
_entry.id   AF-A0AAW1PST8-F1
#
_cell.length_a   1.000
_cell.length_b   1.000
_cell.length_c   1.000
_cell.angle_alpha   90.00
_cell.angle_beta   90.00
_cell.angle_gamma   90.00
#
_symmetry.space_group_name_H-M   'P 1'
#
loop_
_entity.id
_entity.type
_entity.pdbx_description
1 polymer ?
#
loop_
_entity_poly.entity_id
_entity_poly.type
_entity_poly.pdbx_seq_one_letter_code
_entity_poly.pdbx_strand_id
1 'polypeptide(L)'
;MLTIFCLIAMVSLRQLAAGTSVDQGLCQRFHLGALSTVQPTRRVYDCFQMNSELEMMEIRLNTLYQVVDYFVVIESKLSYRNTSKPLFFRQHEQRFQAFVDKIIYIALDSLQGSTNWEREWFQRQSLVKGLQVPGKHIETGDIIMLSDLDEIPRPEVVRALKVCDSVPDKMALEATLAIYSFSLQQQGAPWARIKATVYNGAMPDLQELRMAEGHDAPSGNQGKV
;
A
#
# COMPACT_ATOMS: atom_id res chain seq x y z
N MET A 1 10.05 -20.19 5.10
CA MET A 1 10.14 -18.86 4.46
C MET A 1 8.78 -18.22 4.70
N LEU A 2 8.65 -17.47 5.79
CA LEU A 2 7.39 -16.82 6.16
C LEU A 2 7.28 -15.57 5.29
N THR A 3 6.42 -15.61 4.29
CA THR A 3 6.04 -14.43 3.53
C THR A 3 4.87 -13.81 4.27
N ILE A 4 5.17 -12.78 5.07
CA ILE A 4 4.19 -11.94 5.77
C ILE A 4 3.70 -10.95 4.74
N PHE A 5 2.37 -10.86 4.58
CA PHE A 5 1.73 -9.91 3.69
C PHE A 5 0.53 -9.29 4.42
N CYS A 6 0.57 -7.97 4.56
CA CYS A 6 -0.47 -7.00 4.91
C CYS A 6 -1.47 -6.73 3.75
N LEU A 7 -2.75 -6.49 4.05
CA LEU A 7 -3.76 -6.03 3.11
C LEU A 7 -4.77 -5.20 3.89
N ILE A 8 -4.95 -3.99 3.40
CA ILE A 8 -5.90 -2.99 3.86
C ILE A 8 -7.25 -3.23 3.17
N ALA A 9 -8.33 -3.16 3.95
CA ALA A 9 -9.69 -3.12 3.42
C ALA A 9 -9.91 -1.82 2.61
N MET A 10 -10.18 -1.95 1.31
CA MET A 10 -10.57 -0.83 0.45
C MET A 10 -12.08 -0.61 0.51
N VAL A 11 -12.49 0.58 0.95
CA VAL A 11 -13.81 1.14 0.68
C VAL A 11 -13.64 2.18 -0.43
N SER A 12 -14.26 1.94 -1.58
CA SER A 12 -14.34 2.90 -2.69
C SER A 12 -15.18 4.10 -2.25
N LEU A 13 -14.62 5.31 -2.34
CA LEU A 13 -15.33 6.56 -2.17
C LEU A 13 -14.97 7.53 -3.29
N ARG A 14 -16.03 8.06 -3.91
CA ARG A 14 -16.05 9.00 -5.04
C ARG A 14 -15.08 10.16 -4.84
N GLN A 15 -14.48 10.62 -5.94
CA GLN A 15 -13.72 11.88 -6.01
C GLN A 15 -14.53 13.01 -5.36
N LEU A 16 -14.09 13.43 -4.18
CA LEU A 16 -14.51 14.68 -3.56
C LEU A 16 -13.49 15.74 -3.96
N ALA A 17 -14.00 16.84 -4.50
CA ALA A 17 -13.23 17.98 -4.95
C ALA A 17 -12.21 18.43 -3.89
N ALA A 18 -11.04 18.86 -4.35
CA ALA A 18 -9.97 19.39 -3.51
C ALA A 18 -10.45 20.68 -2.81
N GLY A 19 -10.35 20.71 -1.48
CA GLY A 19 -10.60 21.89 -0.66
C GLY A 19 -12.08 22.20 -0.43
N THR A 20 -12.67 21.62 0.63
CA THR A 20 -13.80 22.17 1.41
C THR A 20 -14.22 21.17 2.50
N SER A 21 -14.38 21.64 3.75
CA SER A 21 -14.75 20.95 5.01
C SER A 21 -13.98 19.68 5.43
N VAL A 22 -13.80 18.70 4.55
CA VAL A 22 -13.16 17.41 4.84
C VAL A 22 -11.69 17.61 5.22
N ASP A 23 -10.94 18.39 4.43
CA ASP A 23 -9.52 18.61 4.68
C ASP A 23 -9.29 19.38 6.00
N GLN A 24 -10.16 20.33 6.33
CA GLN A 24 -10.10 21.04 7.64
C GLN A 24 -10.31 20.05 8.79
N GLY A 25 -11.25 19.11 8.64
CA GLY A 25 -11.48 18.04 9.61
C GLY A 25 -10.29 17.10 9.77
N LEU A 26 -9.53 16.83 8.70
CA LEU A 26 -8.33 16.00 8.76
C LEU A 26 -7.24 16.65 9.62
N CYS A 27 -6.97 17.94 9.41
CA CYS A 27 -5.92 18.63 10.16
C CYS A 27 -6.21 18.67 11.67
N GLN A 28 -7.45 18.94 12.04
CA GLN A 28 -7.88 18.88 13.44
C GLN A 28 -7.77 17.46 14.00
N ARG A 29 -8.25 16.45 13.27
CA ARG A 29 -8.24 15.03 13.70
C ARG A 29 -6.83 14.51 13.97
N PHE A 30 -5.85 14.93 13.16
CA PHE A 30 -4.46 14.52 13.29
C PHE A 30 -3.60 15.51 14.10
N HIS A 31 -4.22 16.49 14.75
CA HIS A 31 -3.54 17.48 15.60
C HIS A 31 -2.40 18.23 14.85
N LEU A 32 -2.63 18.49 13.56
CA LEU A 32 -1.74 19.29 12.70
C LEU A 32 -2.20 20.75 12.66
N GLY A 33 -1.42 21.61 12.01
CA GLY A 33 -1.76 23.02 11.80
C GLY A 33 -2.97 23.22 10.89
N ALA A 34 -3.29 24.47 10.58
CA ALA A 34 -4.40 24.79 9.67
C ALA A 34 -4.17 24.21 8.25
N LEU A 35 -5.18 24.31 7.39
CA LEU A 35 -4.98 23.99 5.97
C LEU A 35 -3.89 24.86 5.37
N SER A 36 -2.96 24.21 4.68
CA SER A 36 -1.87 24.84 3.99
C SER A 36 -2.39 25.71 2.86
N THR A 37 -1.89 26.94 2.82
CA THR A 37 -2.19 27.91 1.76
C THR A 37 -1.08 27.97 0.70
N VAL A 38 -0.03 27.16 0.84
CA VAL A 38 1.15 27.16 -0.03
C VAL A 38 0.80 26.59 -1.41
N GLN A 39 1.26 27.29 -2.45
CA GLN A 39 1.17 26.89 -3.86
C GLN A 39 2.58 26.89 -4.49
N PRO A 40 2.99 25.84 -5.23
CA PRO A 40 2.29 24.58 -5.43
C PRO A 40 2.14 23.79 -4.11
N THR A 41 1.11 22.95 -4.03
CA THR A 41 0.91 22.07 -2.87
C THR A 41 2.10 21.12 -2.73
N ARG A 42 2.51 20.85 -1.49
CA ARG A 42 3.57 19.87 -1.17
C ARG A 42 3.33 18.54 -1.86
N ARG A 43 4.40 17.91 -2.35
CA ARG A 43 4.34 16.57 -2.96
C ARG A 43 4.70 15.52 -1.92
N VAL A 44 4.17 14.32 -2.09
CA VAL A 44 4.51 13.15 -1.26
C VAL A 44 5.25 12.12 -2.09
N TYR A 45 6.45 11.76 -1.63
CA TYR A 45 7.28 10.69 -2.16
C TYR A 45 7.18 9.47 -1.24
N ASP A 46 6.54 8.41 -1.71
CA ASP A 46 6.44 7.14 -1.00
C ASP A 46 7.60 6.22 -1.37
N CYS A 47 8.56 6.04 -0.47
CA CYS A 47 9.81 5.33 -0.72
C CYS A 47 9.81 3.98 -0.01
N PHE A 48 10.07 2.90 -0.75
CA PHE A 48 10.11 1.55 -0.17
C PHE A 48 11.01 0.60 -0.97
N GLN A 49 11.44 -0.46 -0.30
CA GLN A 49 12.26 -1.52 -0.89
C GLN A 49 11.34 -2.63 -1.41
N MET A 50 11.53 -3.04 -2.66
CA MET A 50 10.77 -4.13 -3.28
C MET A 50 11.62 -5.41 -3.33
N ASN A 51 10.95 -6.54 -3.10
CA ASN A 51 11.51 -7.86 -3.29
C ASN A 51 10.53 -8.76 -4.07
N SER A 52 10.11 -9.90 -3.54
CA SER A 52 9.23 -10.88 -4.22
C SER A 52 7.73 -10.59 -4.09
N GLU A 53 7.38 -9.58 -3.28
CA GLU A 53 6.05 -9.31 -2.76
C GLU A 53 5.12 -8.56 -3.75
N LEU A 54 4.89 -9.11 -4.94
CA LEU A 54 4.15 -8.45 -6.05
C LEU A 54 2.73 -8.01 -5.67
N GLU A 55 1.99 -8.85 -4.96
CA GLU A 55 0.63 -8.56 -4.49
C GLU A 55 0.64 -7.38 -3.54
N MET A 56 1.62 -7.31 -2.63
CA MET A 56 1.73 -6.18 -1.71
C MET A 56 1.94 -4.88 -2.43
N MET A 57 2.83 -4.89 -3.42
CA MET A 57 3.12 -3.72 -4.22
C MET A 57 1.85 -3.24 -4.93
N GLU A 58 1.08 -4.14 -5.54
CA GLU A 58 -0.19 -3.80 -6.19
C GLU A 58 -1.21 -3.21 -5.21
N ILE A 59 -1.33 -3.78 -4.00
CA ILE A 59 -2.19 -3.26 -2.94
C ILE A 59 -1.77 -1.84 -2.53
N ARG A 60 -0.48 -1.65 -2.24
CA ARG A 60 0.08 -0.36 -1.82
C ARG A 60 -0.17 0.71 -2.87
N LEU A 61 0.14 0.39 -4.13
CA LEU A 61 -0.06 1.29 -5.26
C LEU A 61 -1.53 1.67 -5.40
N ASN A 62 -2.45 0.71 -5.46
CA ASN A 62 -3.89 1.01 -5.55
C ASN A 62 -4.38 1.84 -4.36
N THR A 63 -3.92 1.54 -3.15
CA THR A 63 -4.35 2.22 -1.92
C THR A 63 -3.91 3.68 -1.90
N LEU A 64 -2.68 3.96 -2.34
CA LEU A 64 -2.05 5.27 -2.18
C LEU A 64 -2.04 6.12 -3.45
N TYR A 65 -2.43 5.55 -4.61
CA TYR A 65 -2.30 6.21 -5.92
C TYR A 65 -2.93 7.61 -5.97
N GLN A 66 -4.04 7.83 -5.26
CA GLN A 66 -4.76 9.10 -5.26
C GLN A 66 -4.14 10.17 -4.34
N VAL A 67 -3.29 9.77 -3.39
CA VAL A 67 -2.75 10.66 -2.34
C VAL A 67 -1.23 10.82 -2.38
N VAL A 68 -0.54 9.98 -3.15
CA VAL A 68 0.91 10.04 -3.40
C VAL A 68 1.19 10.64 -4.77
N ASP A 69 2.26 11.44 -4.88
CA ASP A 69 2.71 12.03 -6.14
C ASP A 69 3.71 11.11 -6.85
N TYR A 70 4.65 10.52 -6.11
CA TYR A 70 5.62 9.57 -6.65
C TYR A 70 5.87 8.37 -5.75
N PHE A 71 5.96 7.18 -6.35
CA PHE A 71 6.40 5.95 -5.69
C PHE A 71 7.85 5.70 -6.04
N VAL A 72 8.76 5.85 -5.08
CA VAL A 72 10.19 5.58 -5.27
C VAL A 72 10.47 4.13 -4.88
N VAL A 73 10.58 3.29 -5.89
CA VAL A 73 10.70 1.84 -5.74
C VAL A 73 12.14 1.43 -5.99
N ILE A 74 12.77 0.77 -5.03
CA ILE A 74 14.13 0.24 -5.20
C ILE A 74 14.18 -1.28 -5.10
N GLU A 75 14.91 -1.90 -6.02
CA GLU A 75 15.17 -3.33 -6.03
C GLU A 75 16.66 -3.61 -6.31
N SER A 76 17.15 -4.77 -5.86
CA SER A 76 18.52 -5.24 -6.09
C SER A 76 18.55 -6.62 -6.73
N LYS A 77 19.56 -6.88 -7.58
CA LYS A 77 19.90 -8.22 -8.10
C LYS A 77 20.49 -9.16 -7.05
N LEU A 78 20.81 -8.64 -5.86
CA LEU A 78 21.34 -9.40 -4.73
C LEU A 78 20.40 -9.31 -3.53
N SER A 79 20.26 -10.41 -2.80
CA SER A 79 19.64 -10.44 -1.48
C SER A 79 20.57 -9.82 -0.43
N TYR A 80 20.04 -9.54 0.76
CA TYR A 80 20.88 -9.12 1.89
C TYR A 80 21.84 -10.21 2.36
N ARG A 81 21.71 -11.46 1.91
CA ARG A 81 22.71 -12.52 2.14
C ARG A 81 23.77 -12.59 1.04
N ASN A 82 23.80 -11.60 0.16
CA ASN A 82 24.69 -11.52 -1.00
C ASN A 82 24.49 -12.67 -2.01
N THR A 83 23.28 -13.23 -2.07
CA THR A 83 22.91 -14.24 -3.06
C THR A 83 22.14 -13.60 -4.22
N SER A 84 22.38 -14.07 -5.45
CA SER A 84 21.69 -13.55 -6.61
C SER A 84 20.18 -13.84 -6.55
N LYS A 85 19.39 -12.85 -6.96
CA LYS A 85 17.94 -12.94 -7.11
C LYS A 85 17.50 -12.19 -8.38
N PRO A 86 16.38 -12.59 -9.01
CA PRO A 86 15.82 -11.81 -10.10
C PRO A 86 15.34 -10.43 -9.60
N LEU A 87 15.19 -9.50 -10.55
CA LEU A 87 14.46 -8.26 -10.34
C LEU A 87 12.98 -8.53 -10.61
N PHE A 88 12.22 -8.86 -9.55
CA PHE A 88 10.82 -9.23 -9.62
C PHE A 88 9.95 -8.12 -10.21
N PHE A 89 10.18 -6.84 -9.83
CA PHE A 89 9.44 -5.73 -10.42
C PHE A 89 9.67 -5.66 -11.92
N ARG A 90 10.93 -5.68 -12.36
CA ARG A 90 11.28 -5.62 -13.78
C ARG A 90 10.72 -6.79 -14.58
N GLN A 91 10.65 -7.99 -14.01
CA GLN A 91 10.05 -9.16 -14.67
C GLN A 91 8.53 -9.04 -14.83
N HIS A 92 7.87 -8.23 -14.01
CA HIS A 92 6.41 -8.11 -13.95
C HIS A 92 5.95 -6.66 -14.16
N GLU A 93 6.73 -5.84 -14.86
CA GLU A 93 6.46 -4.40 -15.04
C GLU A 93 5.06 -4.16 -15.64
N GLN A 94 4.63 -5.03 -16.57
CA GLN A 94 3.30 -4.97 -17.17
C GLN A 94 2.16 -5.05 -16.13
N ARG A 95 2.35 -5.74 -15.00
CA ARG A 95 1.37 -5.81 -13.90
C ARG A 95 1.12 -4.42 -13.30
N PHE A 96 2.12 -3.53 -13.36
CA PHE A 96 2.08 -2.21 -12.74
C PHE A 96 1.85 -1.08 -13.75
N GLN A 97 1.44 -1.41 -14.99
CA GLN A 97 1.29 -0.46 -16.09
C GLN A 97 0.34 0.72 -15.75
N ALA A 98 -0.66 0.48 -14.90
CA ALA A 98 -1.61 1.52 -14.46
C ALA A 98 -0.98 2.60 -13.55
N PHE A 99 0.23 2.38 -13.03
CA PHE A 99 0.89 3.24 -12.03
C PHE A 99 2.19 3.87 -12.52
N VAL A 100 2.62 3.56 -13.75
CA VAL A 100 3.95 3.91 -14.29
C VAL A 100 4.21 5.42 -14.36
N ASP A 101 3.15 6.22 -14.42
CA ASP A 101 3.25 7.68 -14.43
C ASP A 101 3.84 8.21 -13.11
N LYS A 102 3.54 7.54 -11.99
CA LYS A 102 4.02 7.91 -10.64
C LYS A 102 5.21 7.09 -10.15
N ILE A 103 5.54 5.95 -10.79
CA ILE A 103 6.66 5.13 -10.36
C ILE A 103 8.00 5.76 -10.79
N ILE A 104 8.94 5.80 -9.84
CA ILE A 104 10.37 6.07 -10.04
C ILE A 104 11.11 4.79 -9.62
N TYR A 105 11.53 3.98 -10.59
CA TYR A 105 12.16 2.69 -10.33
C TYR A 105 13.69 2.77 -10.36
N ILE A 106 14.32 2.18 -9.34
CA ILE A 106 15.76 2.08 -9.18
C ILE A 106 16.14 0.59 -9.08
N ALA A 107 17.01 0.13 -9.97
CA ALA A 107 17.60 -1.20 -9.89
C ALA A 107 19.07 -1.10 -9.48
N LEU A 108 19.48 -1.91 -8.50
CA LEU A 108 20.87 -2.04 -8.07
C LEU A 108 21.46 -3.36 -8.59
N ASP A 109 22.65 -3.28 -9.18
CA ASP A 109 23.41 -4.45 -9.59
C ASP A 109 24.17 -5.11 -8.43
N SER A 110 24.50 -4.33 -7.40
CA SER A 110 25.26 -4.77 -6.23
C SER A 110 24.81 -4.07 -4.95
N LEU A 111 25.13 -4.67 -3.81
CA LEU A 111 24.93 -4.09 -2.48
C LEU A 111 26.29 -3.93 -1.80
N GLN A 112 26.52 -2.78 -1.16
CA GLN A 112 27.72 -2.55 -0.36
C GLN A 112 27.44 -2.95 1.09
N GLY A 113 28.44 -3.50 1.76
CA GLY A 113 28.33 -3.94 3.16
C GLY A 113 28.77 -5.37 3.37
N SER A 114 29.35 -5.61 4.54
CA SER A 114 29.80 -6.92 5.01
C SER A 114 28.66 -7.71 5.66
N THR A 115 27.73 -7.04 6.34
CA THR A 115 26.59 -7.66 7.01
C THR A 115 25.30 -7.55 6.21
N ASN A 116 24.27 -8.33 6.59
CA ASN A 116 22.94 -8.22 5.99
C ASN A 116 22.35 -6.82 6.19
N TRP A 117 22.52 -6.26 7.38
CA TRP A 117 22.02 -4.93 7.77
C TRP A 117 22.71 -3.80 7.02
N GLU A 118 24.03 -3.89 6.80
CA GLU A 118 24.76 -2.90 6.02
C GLU A 118 24.31 -2.90 4.55
N ARG A 119 24.04 -4.08 3.99
CA ARG A 119 23.51 -4.22 2.62
C ARG A 119 22.08 -3.68 2.51
N GLU A 120 21.25 -3.93 3.51
CA GLU A 120 19.90 -3.35 3.61
C GLU A 120 19.96 -1.83 3.72
N TRP A 121 20.82 -1.29 4.59
CA TRP A 121 21.04 0.14 4.74
C TRP A 121 21.52 0.76 3.42
N PHE A 122 22.48 0.14 2.73
CA PHE A 122 22.96 0.62 1.45
C PHE A 122 21.83 0.70 0.41
N GLN A 123 20.97 -0.32 0.34
CA GLN A 123 19.81 -0.29 -0.56
C GLN A 123 18.85 0.83 -0.16
N ARG A 124 18.49 0.94 1.13
CA ARG A 124 17.62 2.01 1.63
C ARG A 124 18.18 3.40 1.31
N GLN A 125 19.46 3.63 1.56
CA GLN A 125 20.11 4.91 1.27
C GLN A 125 20.16 5.22 -0.23
N SER A 126 20.17 4.20 -1.08
CA SER A 126 20.15 4.38 -2.53
C SER A 126 18.80 4.91 -3.07
N LEU A 127 17.73 4.95 -2.27
CA LEU A 127 16.45 5.60 -2.63
C LEU A 127 16.63 7.10 -2.92
N VAL A 128 17.65 7.75 -2.34
CA VAL A 128 17.99 9.16 -2.60
C VAL A 128 18.19 9.43 -4.09
N LYS A 129 18.64 8.45 -4.88
CA LYS A 129 18.79 8.60 -6.34
C LYS A 129 17.46 8.89 -7.03
N GLY A 130 16.36 8.30 -6.54
CA GLY A 130 15.02 8.51 -7.08
C GLY A 130 14.47 9.90 -6.78
N LEU A 131 14.82 10.46 -5.61
CA LEU A 131 14.45 11.82 -5.20
C LEU A 131 15.18 12.90 -6.02
N GLN A 132 16.21 12.54 -6.79
CA GLN A 132 17.03 13.46 -7.58
C GLN A 132 16.74 13.39 -9.08
N VAL A 133 15.74 12.60 -9.51
CA VAL A 133 15.43 12.41 -10.94
C VAL A 133 14.96 13.73 -11.57
N PRO A 134 15.59 14.21 -12.66
CA PRO A 134 15.18 15.45 -13.33
C PRO A 134 13.69 15.42 -13.74
N GLY A 135 12.98 16.53 -13.51
CA GLY A 135 11.53 16.64 -13.74
C GLY A 135 10.65 16.00 -12.65
N LYS A 136 11.22 15.16 -11.77
CA LYS A 136 10.55 14.57 -10.58
C LYS A 136 11.39 14.72 -9.31
N HIS A 137 12.26 15.72 -9.28
CA HIS A 137 13.20 15.93 -8.19
C HIS A 137 12.45 16.54 -7.00
N ILE A 138 12.82 16.12 -5.80
CA ILE A 138 12.23 16.61 -4.56
C ILE A 138 12.56 18.09 -4.35
N GLU A 139 11.60 18.84 -3.81
CA GLU A 139 11.72 20.27 -3.51
C GLU A 139 11.56 20.53 -2.01
N THR A 140 12.02 21.70 -1.57
CA THR A 140 11.86 22.13 -0.18
C THR A 140 10.39 22.15 0.22
N GLY A 141 10.05 21.45 1.31
CA GLY A 141 8.69 21.33 1.83
C GLY A 141 7.94 20.08 1.37
N ASP A 142 8.46 19.34 0.38
CA ASP A 142 7.91 18.03 0.05
C ASP A 142 8.10 17.02 1.19
N ILE A 143 7.25 15.99 1.20
CA ILE A 143 7.24 14.94 2.22
C ILE A 143 7.89 13.68 1.67
N ILE A 144 8.82 13.11 2.43
CA ILE A 144 9.38 11.78 2.19
C ILE A 144 8.75 10.82 3.19
N MET A 145 8.05 9.81 2.69
CA MET A 145 7.65 8.65 3.46
C MET A 145 8.62 7.51 3.19
N LEU A 146 9.03 6.82 4.24
CA LEU A 146 9.89 5.65 4.17
C LEU A 146 9.28 4.56 5.04
N SER A 147 9.06 3.39 4.46
CA SER A 147 8.52 2.23 5.18
C SER A 147 8.90 0.93 4.47
N ASP A 148 8.65 -0.19 5.14
CA ASP A 148 8.61 -1.47 4.45
C ASP A 148 7.39 -1.53 3.52
N LEU A 149 7.41 -2.46 2.56
CA LEU A 149 6.40 -2.54 1.51
C LEU A 149 5.00 -2.81 2.08
N ASP A 150 4.92 -3.63 3.13
CA ASP A 150 3.70 -4.03 3.84
C ASP A 150 3.23 -3.04 4.91
N GLU A 151 4.02 -2.01 5.21
CA GLU A 151 3.66 -0.91 6.10
C GLU A 151 2.92 0.20 5.32
N ILE A 152 1.67 -0.08 4.93
CA ILE A 152 0.87 0.83 4.10
C ILE A 152 0.08 1.79 5.01
N PRO A 153 0.34 3.12 4.96
CA PRO A 153 -0.43 4.07 5.77
C PRO A 153 -1.84 4.27 5.23
N ARG A 154 -2.75 4.75 6.09
CA ARG A 154 -4.10 5.13 5.66
C ARG A 154 -4.03 6.33 4.71
N PRO A 155 -4.77 6.33 3.58
CA PRO A 155 -4.74 7.45 2.63
C PRO A 155 -5.10 8.81 3.24
N GLU A 156 -5.98 8.83 4.24
CA GLU A 156 -6.36 10.04 4.99
C GLU A 156 -5.18 10.68 5.74
N VAL A 157 -4.24 9.88 6.25
CA VAL A 157 -3.03 10.36 6.93
C VAL A 157 -2.08 10.99 5.91
N VAL A 158 -1.87 10.31 4.78
CA VAL A 158 -1.02 10.82 3.69
C VAL A 158 -1.58 12.14 3.13
N ARG A 159 -2.90 12.21 2.95
CA ARG A 159 -3.59 13.44 2.54
C ARG A 159 -3.39 14.56 3.57
N ALA A 160 -3.47 14.27 4.86
CA ALA A 160 -3.23 15.25 5.92
C ALA A 160 -1.79 15.80 5.88
N LEU A 161 -0.77 14.95 5.68
CA LEU A 161 0.62 15.39 5.51
C LEU A 161 0.80 16.34 4.33
N LYS A 162 -0.01 16.15 3.27
CA LYS A 162 0.00 16.98 2.07
C LYS A 162 -0.67 18.34 2.27
N VAL A 163 -1.80 18.37 2.97
CA VAL A 163 -2.70 19.55 3.01
C VAL A 163 -2.65 20.36 4.31
N CYS A 164 -2.09 19.83 5.40
CA CYS A 164 -2.07 20.51 6.70
C CYS A 164 -0.70 21.14 6.97
N ASP A 165 -0.67 22.34 7.54
CA ASP A 165 0.55 23.01 8.03
C ASP A 165 1.07 22.40 9.34
N SER A 166 2.20 22.91 9.82
CA SER A 166 2.84 22.49 11.09
C SER A 166 3.11 20.98 11.16
N VAL A 167 3.39 20.35 10.01
CA VAL A 167 3.90 18.98 9.96
C VAL A 167 5.30 18.98 10.60
N PRO A 168 5.58 18.12 11.60
CA PRO A 168 6.89 18.06 12.23
C PRO A 168 7.99 17.62 11.25
N ASP A 169 9.22 18.09 11.48
CA ASP A 169 10.40 17.70 10.67
C ASP A 169 10.62 16.17 10.60
N LYS A 170 10.31 15.47 11.69
CA LYS A 170 10.39 14.01 11.81
C LYS A 170 9.22 13.52 12.63
N MET A 171 8.52 12.51 12.12
CA MET A 171 7.43 11.85 12.84
C MET A 171 7.36 10.37 12.49
N ALA A 172 6.83 9.57 13.40
CA ALA A 172 6.45 8.19 13.13
C ALA A 172 4.93 8.14 12.88
N LEU A 173 4.51 7.31 11.92
CA LEU A 173 3.10 7.01 11.70
C LEU A 173 2.77 5.73 12.46
N GLU A 174 1.78 5.79 13.34
CA GLU A 174 1.34 4.61 14.09
C GLU A 174 0.50 3.69 13.22
N ALA A 175 0.85 2.41 13.21
CA ALA A 175 0.14 1.37 12.47
C ALA A 175 -0.35 0.27 13.40
N THR A 176 -1.49 -0.32 13.06
CA THR A 176 -1.96 -1.56 13.71
C THR A 176 -1.39 -2.75 12.94
N LEU A 177 -0.60 -3.57 13.62
CA LEU A 177 -0.10 -4.82 13.04
C LEU A 177 -1.23 -5.87 13.01
N ALA A 178 -1.66 -6.26 11.81
CA ALA A 178 -2.58 -7.36 11.59
C ALA A 178 -1.86 -8.51 10.87
N ILE A 179 -1.91 -9.72 11.45
CA ILE A 179 -1.27 -10.90 10.89
C ILE A 179 -2.34 -11.84 10.37
N TYR A 180 -2.28 -12.19 9.08
CA TYR A 180 -3.12 -13.20 8.45
C TYR A 180 -2.27 -13.99 7.43
N SER A 181 -2.73 -15.18 7.01
CA SER A 181 -2.00 -16.04 6.06
C SER A 181 -2.93 -16.60 5.00
N PHE A 182 -2.68 -16.26 3.73
CA PHE A 182 -3.39 -16.83 2.59
C PHE A 182 -2.85 -18.23 2.20
N SER A 183 -1.70 -18.62 2.72
CA SER A 183 -1.15 -19.97 2.53
C SER A 183 -1.96 -21.03 3.28
N LEU A 184 -2.82 -20.62 4.23
CA LEU A 184 -3.81 -21.48 4.87
C LEU A 184 -5.03 -21.60 3.97
N GLN A 185 -4.87 -22.30 2.84
CA GLN A 185 -6.00 -22.68 1.99
C GLN A 185 -6.66 -23.93 2.56
N GLN A 186 -7.96 -23.86 2.83
CA GLN A 186 -8.72 -25.04 3.21
C GLN A 186 -8.70 -26.04 2.04
N GLN A 187 -8.30 -27.27 2.32
CA GLN A 187 -8.44 -28.40 1.40
C GLN A 187 -9.88 -28.90 1.47
N GLY A 188 -10.58 -29.03 0.34
CA GLY A 188 -11.94 -29.56 0.27
C GLY A 188 -12.89 -28.74 -0.59
N ALA A 189 -14.20 -28.87 -0.31
CA ALA A 189 -15.24 -28.17 -1.06
C ALA A 189 -15.12 -26.64 -0.94
N PRO A 190 -15.49 -25.86 -1.99
CA PRO A 190 -15.46 -24.41 -1.95
C PRO A 190 -16.22 -23.82 -0.75
N TRP A 191 -15.66 -22.77 -0.15
CA TRP A 191 -16.27 -22.08 0.99
C TRP A 191 -17.43 -21.18 0.53
N ALA A 192 -18.61 -21.78 0.31
CA ALA A 192 -19.81 -21.11 -0.21
C ALA A 192 -20.62 -20.35 0.86
N ARG A 193 -19.96 -19.60 1.75
CA ARG A 193 -20.63 -18.87 2.85
C ARG A 193 -21.12 -17.46 2.46
N ILE A 194 -20.59 -16.85 1.41
CA ILE A 194 -21.09 -15.58 0.86
C ILE A 194 -22.36 -15.88 0.06
N LYS A 195 -23.44 -15.16 0.35
CA LYS A 195 -24.76 -15.36 -0.23
C LYS A 195 -25.24 -14.04 -0.83
N ALA A 196 -25.83 -14.10 -2.02
CA ALA A 196 -26.32 -12.93 -2.74
C ALA A 196 -27.75 -13.18 -3.22
N THR A 197 -28.58 -12.15 -3.19
CA THR A 197 -29.94 -12.15 -3.76
C THR A 197 -30.20 -10.80 -4.44
N VAL A 198 -31.10 -10.79 -5.41
CA VAL A 198 -31.57 -9.55 -6.04
C VAL A 198 -32.67 -8.95 -5.17
N TYR A 199 -32.56 -7.66 -4.83
CA TYR A 199 -33.65 -6.94 -4.20
C TYR A 199 -34.78 -6.72 -5.19
N ASN A 200 -35.96 -7.29 -4.94
CA ASN A 200 -37.11 -7.31 -5.84
C ASN A 200 -38.27 -6.41 -5.36
N GLY A 201 -37.98 -5.45 -4.48
CA GLY A 201 -38.98 -4.53 -3.89
C GLY A 201 -39.56 -5.00 -2.54
N ALA A 202 -39.24 -6.22 -2.10
CA ALA A 202 -39.48 -6.69 -0.74
C ALA A 202 -38.14 -6.97 -0.04
N MET A 203 -38.07 -6.71 1.27
CA MET A 203 -36.87 -7.02 2.06
C MET A 203 -36.70 -8.54 2.13
N PRO A 204 -35.53 -9.08 1.74
CA PRO A 204 -35.29 -10.50 1.83
C PRO A 204 -35.11 -10.91 3.29
N ASP A 205 -35.52 -12.14 3.62
CA ASP A 205 -35.09 -12.76 4.86
C ASP A 205 -33.60 -13.11 4.76
N LEU A 206 -32.79 -12.42 5.57
CA LEU A 206 -31.34 -12.59 5.56
C LEU A 206 -30.90 -13.92 6.17
N GLN A 207 -31.70 -14.51 7.06
CA GLN A 207 -31.43 -15.82 7.62
C GLN A 207 -31.70 -16.90 6.57
N GLU A 208 -32.78 -16.79 5.80
CA GLU A 208 -33.04 -17.67 4.66
C GLU A 208 -31.93 -17.55 3.61
N LEU A 209 -31.54 -16.32 3.25
CA LEU A 209 -30.42 -16.09 2.33
C LEU A 209 -29.12 -16.73 2.85
N ARG A 210 -28.83 -16.59 4.14
CA ARG A 210 -27.63 -17.16 4.78
C ARG A 210 -27.58 -18.68 4.67
N MET A 211 -28.75 -19.31 4.77
CA MET A 211 -28.96 -20.76 4.78
C MET A 211 -29.14 -21.35 3.37
N ALA A 212 -29.40 -20.53 2.35
CA ALA A 212 -29.58 -20.99 0.98
C ALA A 212 -28.36 -21.82 0.51
N GLU A 213 -28.60 -23.05 0.08
CA GLU A 213 -27.58 -23.90 -0.53
C GLU A 213 -27.47 -23.54 -2.03
N GLY A 214 -26.24 -23.38 -2.53
CA GLY A 214 -26.06 -23.25 -3.97
C GLY A 214 -26.44 -24.57 -4.65
N HIS A 215 -26.94 -24.53 -5.88
CA HIS A 215 -27.42 -25.72 -6.60
C HIS A 215 -26.43 -26.90 -6.68
N ASP A 216 -25.13 -26.66 -6.44
CA ASP A 216 -24.06 -27.67 -6.46
C ASP A 216 -23.25 -27.77 -5.14
N ALA A 217 -23.77 -27.27 -4.01
CA ALA A 217 -23.05 -27.34 -2.73
C ALA A 217 -23.09 -28.78 -2.16
N PRO A 218 -21.94 -29.42 -1.87
CA PRO A 218 -21.94 -30.73 -1.21
C PRO A 218 -22.60 -30.62 0.16
N SER A 219 -23.60 -31.47 0.42
CA SER A 219 -24.25 -31.60 1.73
C SER A 219 -23.26 -32.18 2.74
N GLY A 220 -22.47 -31.31 3.37
CA GLY A 220 -21.47 -31.69 4.36
C GLY A 220 -21.44 -30.69 5.50
N ASN A 221 -21.57 -31.19 6.73
CA ASN A 221 -21.56 -30.41 7.95
C ASN A 221 -20.18 -29.75 8.13
N GLN A 222 -19.98 -28.56 7.57
CA GLN A 222 -18.75 -27.77 7.72
C GLN A 222 -18.76 -27.14 9.11
N GLY A 223 -18.22 -27.88 10.08
CA GLY A 223 -17.99 -27.41 11.44
C GLY A 223 -17.22 -26.09 11.44
N LYS A 224 -17.55 -25.21 12.41
CA LYS A 224 -16.76 -24.02 12.69
C LYS A 224 -15.39 -24.47 13.21
N VAL A 225 -14.32 -24.07 12.55
CA VAL A 225 -12.98 -24.02 13.14
C VAL A 225 -12.92 -22.78 14.04
#